data_AF-A0A7Z8QT28-F1
#
_entry.id   AF-A0A7Z8QT28-F1
#
_cell.length_a   1.000
_cell.length_b   1.000
_cell.length_c   1.000
_cell.angle_alpha   90.00
_cell.angle_beta   90.00
_cell.angle_gamma   90.00
#
_symmetry.space_group_name_H-M   'P 1'
#
loop_
_entity.id
_entity.type
_entity.pdbx_description
1 polymer ?
#
loop_
_entity_poly.entity_id
_entity_poly.type
_entity_poly.pdbx_seq_one_letter_code
_entity_poly.pdbx_strand_id
1 'polypeptide(L)'
;RTGDIIQLSARRFRRTRGTNLGRKGVSAFIIAEALDQSDTQNVIVYTENTADTVTYIDKAIGKQLAPFAKAFKGEIILDVADGERGDDPSARIPNKDNEVVGACGTNDFCIKGYEACYVCEKFRPLLDGPHEKFLNSLYVEKDARLKATKSEQYASTKDTLILAVEWVVQACADMKQEPEEQ
;
A
#
# COMPACT_ATOMS: atom_id res chain seq x y z
N ARG A 1 -11.01 4.79 5.20
CA ARG A 1 -12.43 4.98 4.79
C ARG A 1 -13.28 4.26 5.83
N THR A 2 -14.33 4.87 6.36
CA THR A 2 -15.01 4.41 7.59
C THR A 2 -15.96 3.22 7.41
N GLY A 3 -16.23 2.77 6.18
CA GLY A 3 -17.10 1.62 5.90
C GLY A 3 -18.59 1.97 5.83
N ASP A 4 -18.97 3.18 6.22
CA ASP A 4 -20.36 3.64 6.18
C ASP A 4 -20.86 3.93 4.76
N ILE A 5 -22.19 3.91 4.61
CA ILE A 5 -22.88 4.28 3.38
C ILE A 5 -22.57 5.75 3.04
N ILE A 6 -21.96 5.95 1.87
CA ILE A 6 -21.67 7.29 1.37
C ILE A 6 -22.96 7.89 0.80
N GLN A 7 -23.49 8.90 1.49
CA GLN A 7 -24.61 9.68 0.98
C GLN A 7 -24.15 10.59 -0.17
N LEU A 8 -24.62 10.29 -1.38
CA LEU A 8 -24.33 11.07 -2.58
C LEU A 8 -25.31 12.24 -2.70
N SER A 9 -24.78 13.43 -2.96
CA SER A 9 -25.58 14.63 -3.18
C SER A 9 -24.89 15.55 -4.19
N ALA A 10 -25.66 16.42 -4.85
CA ALA A 10 -25.14 17.42 -5.77
C ALA A 10 -24.03 18.28 -5.11
N ARG A 11 -24.20 18.61 -3.82
CA ARG A 11 -23.20 19.31 -3.01
C ARG A 11 -21.88 18.54 -2.90
N ARG A 12 -21.95 17.21 -2.74
CA ARG A 12 -20.76 16.34 -2.65
C ARG A 12 -20.02 16.24 -3.99
N PHE A 13 -20.74 16.17 -5.10
CA PHE A 13 -20.14 16.19 -6.44
C PHE A 13 -19.49 17.54 -6.74
N ARG A 14 -20.16 18.65 -6.42
CA ARG A 14 -19.60 20.01 -6.53
C ARG A 14 -18.30 20.16 -5.73
N ARG A 15 -18.29 19.70 -4.47
CA ARG A 15 -17.09 19.65 -3.62
C ARG A 15 -15.97 18.82 -4.24
N THR A 16 -16.27 17.60 -4.68
CA THR A 16 -15.28 16.70 -5.31
C THR A 16 -14.66 17.33 -6.55
N ARG A 17 -15.47 17.95 -7.42
CA ARG A 17 -15.01 18.61 -8.64
C ARG A 17 -14.12 19.81 -8.32
N GLY A 18 -14.55 20.70 -7.43
CA GLY A 18 -13.78 21.88 -7.02
C GLY A 18 -12.44 21.49 -6.40
N THR A 19 -12.43 20.55 -5.45
CA THR A 19 -11.20 20.09 -4.81
C THR A 19 -10.25 19.37 -5.78
N ASN A 20 -10.77 18.61 -6.74
CA ASN A 20 -9.93 17.98 -7.77
C ASN A 20 -9.30 19.00 -8.73
N LEU A 21 -10.01 20.08 -9.08
CA LEU A 21 -9.45 21.16 -9.89
C LEU A 21 -8.39 21.94 -9.11
N GLY A 22 -8.63 22.22 -7.83
CA GLY A 22 -7.64 22.83 -6.93
C GLY A 22 -6.37 22.00 -6.81
N ARG A 23 -6.49 20.68 -6.64
CA ARG A 23 -5.35 19.73 -6.61
C ARG A 23 -4.55 19.67 -7.91
N LYS A 24 -5.16 20.02 -9.05
CA LYS A 24 -4.49 20.08 -10.36
C LYS A 24 -3.80 21.42 -10.61
N GLY A 25 -3.78 22.33 -9.61
CA GLY A 25 -3.17 23.66 -9.75
C GLY A 25 -3.92 24.58 -10.72
N VAL A 26 -5.20 24.28 -11.00
CA VAL A 26 -6.03 25.12 -11.88
C VAL A 26 -6.31 26.45 -11.20
N SER A 27 -6.25 27.56 -11.96
CA SER A 27 -6.42 28.90 -11.38
C SER A 27 -7.80 29.09 -10.76
N ALA A 28 -7.88 29.94 -9.72
CA ALA A 28 -9.12 30.19 -9.00
C ALA A 28 -10.24 30.71 -9.92
N PHE A 29 -9.91 31.47 -10.96
CA PHE A 29 -10.87 31.95 -11.97
C PHE A 29 -11.51 30.80 -12.76
N ILE A 30 -10.70 29.85 -13.24
CA ILE A 30 -11.20 28.68 -13.99
C ILE A 30 -11.99 27.74 -13.06
N ILE A 31 -11.63 27.65 -11.78
CA ILE A 31 -12.42 26.90 -10.80
C ILE A 31 -13.77 27.58 -10.55
N ALA A 32 -13.81 28.91 -10.40
CA ALA A 32 -15.04 29.67 -10.23
C ALA A 32 -15.98 29.47 -11.43
N GLU A 33 -15.46 29.63 -12.65
CA GLU A 33 -16.20 29.40 -13.90
C GLU A 33 -16.69 27.95 -14.00
N ALA A 34 -15.82 26.97 -13.75
CA ALA A 34 -16.20 25.56 -13.76
C ALA A 34 -17.31 25.25 -12.74
N LEU A 35 -17.33 25.94 -11.61
CA LEU A 35 -18.34 25.80 -10.57
C LEU A 35 -19.52 26.76 -10.75
N ASP A 36 -19.60 27.54 -11.82
CA ASP A 36 -20.70 28.50 -12.04
C ASP A 36 -20.84 29.49 -10.86
N GLN A 37 -19.71 30.07 -10.43
CA GLN A 37 -19.63 31.12 -9.41
C GLN A 37 -19.45 32.48 -10.09
N SER A 38 -20.13 33.51 -9.57
CA SER A 38 -20.02 34.90 -10.04
C SER A 38 -18.70 35.57 -9.65
N ASP A 39 -18.02 35.06 -8.62
CA ASP A 39 -16.75 35.57 -8.11
C ASP A 39 -15.87 34.44 -7.56
N THR A 40 -14.66 34.78 -7.14
CA THR A 40 -13.67 33.83 -6.63
C THR A 40 -13.66 33.70 -5.11
N GLN A 41 -14.49 34.44 -4.37
CA GLN A 41 -14.43 34.50 -2.91
C GLN A 41 -14.66 33.12 -2.27
N ASN A 42 -15.51 32.31 -2.90
CA ASN A 42 -15.90 30.98 -2.42
C ASN A 42 -15.02 29.84 -2.97
N VAL A 43 -14.07 30.13 -3.87
CA VAL A 43 -13.16 29.12 -4.45
C VAL A 43 -12.21 28.58 -3.39
N ILE A 44 -11.85 29.45 -2.44
CA ILE A 44 -10.97 29.20 -1.30
C ILE A 44 -11.37 27.93 -0.52
N VAL A 45 -12.68 27.66 -0.35
CA VAL A 45 -13.19 26.47 0.36
C VAL A 45 -12.81 25.15 -0.33
N TYR A 46 -12.46 25.19 -1.62
CA TYR A 46 -12.01 24.03 -2.40
C TYR A 46 -10.49 23.95 -2.54
N THR A 47 -9.77 25.04 -2.27
CA THR A 47 -8.32 25.18 -2.48
C THR A 47 -7.52 25.31 -1.17
N GLU A 48 -8.11 25.73 -0.05
CA GLU A 48 -7.43 25.86 1.26
C GLU A 48 -7.05 24.51 1.85
N ASN A 49 -7.86 23.49 1.58
CA ASN A 49 -7.59 22.11 1.99
C ASN A 49 -7.02 21.33 0.80
N THR A 50 -6.00 21.91 0.17
CA THR A 50 -5.22 21.27 -0.89
C THR A 50 -4.09 20.46 -0.29
N ALA A 51 -3.53 19.56 -1.09
CA ALA A 51 -2.33 18.83 -0.68
C ALA A 51 -1.17 19.78 -0.32
N ASP A 52 -1.20 21.05 -0.73
CA ASP A 52 -0.16 22.05 -0.42
C ASP A 52 -0.13 22.51 1.05
N THR A 53 -1.25 22.44 1.78
CA THR A 53 -1.28 22.62 3.24
C THR A 53 -0.90 21.32 3.98
N VAL A 54 -1.12 20.16 3.34
CA VAL A 54 -0.63 18.85 3.81
C VAL A 54 0.89 18.73 3.60
N THR A 55 1.48 19.32 2.55
CA THR A 55 2.93 19.25 2.32
C THR A 55 3.73 19.98 3.38
N TYR A 56 3.24 21.07 3.98
CA TYR A 56 3.92 21.70 5.13
C TYR A 56 3.88 20.82 6.39
N ILE A 57 2.83 20.01 6.55
CA ILE A 57 2.68 19.02 7.61
C ILE A 57 3.60 17.82 7.30
N ASP A 58 3.53 17.21 6.10
CA ASP A 58 4.37 16.09 5.64
C ASP A 58 5.87 16.41 5.62
N LYS A 59 6.28 17.64 5.32
CA LYS A 59 7.70 18.03 5.34
C LYS A 59 8.24 18.16 6.77
N ALA A 60 7.37 18.40 7.75
CA ALA A 60 7.73 18.52 9.17
C ALA A 60 7.77 17.16 9.89
N ILE A 61 7.02 16.14 9.42
CA ILE A 61 6.91 14.81 10.08
C ILE A 61 7.23 13.59 9.17
N GLY A 62 7.37 13.75 7.85
CA GLY A 62 7.41 12.65 6.86
C GLY A 62 8.72 11.85 6.76
N LYS A 63 9.88 12.46 7.02
CA LYS A 63 11.14 11.70 7.18
C LYS A 63 11.15 10.86 8.47
N GLN A 64 10.34 11.22 9.46
CA GLN A 64 10.26 10.59 10.79
C GLN A 64 9.17 9.50 10.88
N LEU A 65 8.36 9.29 9.82
CA LEU A 65 7.38 8.19 9.71
C LEU A 65 7.72 7.15 8.63
N ALA A 66 8.73 7.39 7.79
CA ALA A 66 8.97 6.62 6.56
C ALA A 66 9.32 5.13 6.77
N PRO A 67 10.05 4.73 7.84
CA PRO A 67 10.19 3.32 8.25
C PRO A 67 8.98 2.77 9.05
N PHE A 68 8.10 3.65 9.54
CA PHE A 68 7.35 3.44 10.79
C PHE A 68 5.94 2.87 10.68
N ALA A 69 5.49 2.38 9.54
CA ALA A 69 4.33 1.48 9.61
C ALA A 69 4.72 0.05 10.03
N LYS A 70 6.01 -0.34 9.92
CA LYS A 70 6.48 -1.75 9.84
C LYS A 70 5.61 -2.51 8.84
N ALA A 71 5.91 -2.33 7.56
CA ALA A 71 5.14 -2.87 6.45
C ALA A 71 4.96 -4.41 6.52
N PHE A 72 5.83 -5.07 7.28
CA PHE A 72 5.67 -6.44 7.71
C PHE A 72 5.74 -6.51 9.26
N LYS A 73 4.72 -7.12 9.87
CA LYS A 73 4.61 -7.34 11.33
C LYS A 73 4.60 -8.82 11.72
N GLY A 74 4.81 -9.69 10.74
CA GLY A 74 4.89 -11.11 10.98
C GLY A 74 6.25 -11.55 11.50
N GLU A 75 6.44 -12.85 11.54
CA GLU A 75 7.68 -13.51 11.98
C GLU A 75 8.11 -14.49 10.89
N ILE A 76 9.41 -14.47 10.52
CA ILE A 76 9.96 -15.38 9.52
C ILE A 76 10.13 -16.76 10.15
N ILE A 77 9.68 -17.80 9.47
CA ILE A 77 9.77 -19.20 9.89
C ILE A 77 10.75 -19.96 9.00
N LEU A 78 11.43 -20.96 9.57
CA LEU A 78 12.37 -21.81 8.82
C LEU A 78 11.62 -22.90 8.06
N ASP A 79 10.71 -23.57 8.74
CA ASP A 79 9.79 -24.54 8.16
C ASP A 79 8.33 -24.13 8.42
N VAL A 80 7.40 -24.62 7.59
CA VAL A 80 5.97 -24.43 7.80
C VAL A 80 5.52 -24.99 9.16
N ALA A 81 6.17 -26.06 9.62
CA ALA A 81 5.92 -26.69 10.91
C ALA A 81 6.14 -25.74 12.10
N ASP A 82 7.00 -24.74 11.96
CA ASP A 82 7.32 -23.77 13.01
C ASP A 82 6.22 -22.72 13.20
N GLY A 83 5.30 -22.61 12.23
CA GLY A 83 4.13 -21.74 12.35
C GLY A 83 3.15 -22.25 13.40
N GLU A 84 2.30 -21.36 13.92
CA GLU A 84 1.30 -21.69 14.95
C GLU A 84 0.33 -22.81 14.53
N ARG A 85 0.27 -23.10 13.23
CA ARG A 85 -0.58 -24.11 12.61
C ARG A 85 0.24 -25.06 11.72
N GLY A 86 1.46 -25.38 12.12
CA GLY A 86 2.38 -26.23 11.35
C GLY A 86 1.81 -27.59 10.92
N ASP A 87 0.94 -28.18 11.75
CA ASP A 87 0.28 -29.45 11.48
C ASP A 87 -0.88 -29.35 10.46
N ASP A 88 -1.34 -28.14 10.13
CA ASP A 88 -2.49 -27.92 9.25
C ASP A 88 -2.07 -27.55 7.82
N PRO A 89 -2.30 -28.43 6.82
CA PRO A 89 -1.97 -28.13 5.43
C PRO A 89 -2.66 -26.88 4.88
N SER A 90 -3.83 -26.49 5.43
CA SER A 90 -4.57 -25.28 5.01
C SER A 90 -3.90 -23.98 5.45
N ALA A 91 -2.93 -24.03 6.38
CA ALA A 91 -2.17 -22.86 6.77
C ALA A 91 -1.15 -22.44 5.69
N ARG A 92 -0.77 -23.34 4.78
CA ARG A 92 0.23 -23.08 3.74
C ARG A 92 -0.32 -22.09 2.70
N ILE A 93 0.48 -21.07 2.40
CA ILE A 93 0.15 -20.04 1.41
C ILE A 93 1.00 -20.31 0.16
N PRO A 94 0.41 -20.84 -0.93
CA PRO A 94 1.11 -21.00 -2.21
C PRO A 94 1.09 -19.70 -3.03
N ASN A 95 2.14 -19.48 -3.82
CA ASN A 95 2.15 -18.47 -4.88
C ASN A 95 1.43 -18.96 -6.15
N LYS A 96 1.50 -18.19 -7.24
CA LYS A 96 0.90 -18.54 -8.55
C LYS A 96 1.48 -19.83 -9.16
N ASP A 97 2.71 -20.17 -8.82
CA ASP A 97 3.44 -21.34 -9.31
C ASP A 97 3.34 -22.55 -8.35
N ASN A 98 2.45 -22.49 -7.34
CA ASN A 98 2.30 -23.46 -6.26
C ASN A 98 3.55 -23.63 -5.35
N GLU A 99 4.49 -22.69 -5.39
CA GLU A 99 5.61 -22.64 -4.43
C GLU A 99 5.10 -22.04 -3.11
N VAL A 100 5.45 -22.65 -1.98
CA VAL A 100 5.01 -22.17 -0.66
C VAL A 100 5.81 -20.93 -0.27
N VAL A 101 5.12 -19.81 -0.08
CA VAL A 101 5.75 -18.55 0.36
C VAL A 101 5.74 -18.38 1.88
N GLY A 102 4.92 -19.13 2.59
CA GLY A 102 4.80 -19.05 4.04
C GLY A 102 3.53 -19.69 4.57
N ALA A 103 3.22 -19.39 5.83
CA ALA A 103 2.05 -19.91 6.55
C ALA A 103 1.16 -18.79 7.13
N CYS A 104 -0.11 -19.14 7.37
CA CYS A 104 -1.11 -18.27 7.99
C CYS A 104 -1.35 -18.67 9.47
N GLY A 105 -1.21 -17.70 10.38
CA GLY A 105 -1.32 -17.95 11.82
C GLY A 105 -2.74 -18.24 12.37
N THR A 106 -3.84 -17.87 11.71
CA THR A 106 -5.20 -17.98 12.33
C THR A 106 -6.32 -18.60 11.49
N ASN A 107 -6.11 -18.92 10.20
CA ASN A 107 -7.16 -19.39 9.28
C ASN A 107 -8.45 -18.55 9.18
N ASP A 108 -8.42 -17.26 9.50
CA ASP A 108 -9.58 -16.42 9.18
C ASP A 108 -9.72 -16.35 7.66
N PHE A 109 -10.93 -16.59 7.16
CA PHE A 109 -11.22 -16.68 5.72
C PHE A 109 -10.70 -15.44 4.97
N CYS A 110 -9.50 -15.55 4.40
CA CYS A 110 -8.84 -14.49 3.64
C CYS A 110 -9.10 -14.73 2.16
N ILE A 111 -9.97 -13.90 1.57
CA ILE A 111 -10.33 -13.96 0.13
C ILE A 111 -9.25 -13.33 -0.76
N LYS A 112 -8.28 -12.65 -0.15
CA LYS A 112 -7.23 -11.93 -0.86
C LYS A 112 -6.04 -12.88 -1.00
N GLY A 113 -5.69 -13.24 -2.24
CA GLY A 113 -4.60 -14.18 -2.54
C GLY A 113 -3.25 -13.78 -1.93
N TYR A 114 -2.24 -14.64 -2.08
CA TYR A 114 -0.96 -14.57 -1.34
C TYR A 114 -0.26 -13.20 -1.34
N GLU A 115 -0.43 -12.38 -2.39
CA GLU A 115 0.12 -11.01 -2.45
C GLU A 115 -0.31 -10.17 -1.23
N ALA A 116 -1.54 -10.34 -0.75
CA ALA A 116 -2.07 -9.60 0.40
C ALA A 116 -1.48 -10.05 1.74
N CYS A 117 -0.91 -11.26 1.80
CA CYS A 117 -0.34 -11.82 3.03
C CYS A 117 0.89 -11.02 3.48
N TYR A 118 1.67 -10.44 2.56
CA TYR A 118 2.85 -9.64 2.91
C TYR A 118 2.53 -8.38 3.73
N VAL A 119 1.29 -7.89 3.67
CA VAL A 119 0.83 -6.73 4.46
C VAL A 119 -0.04 -7.17 5.64
N CYS A 120 -0.15 -8.47 5.88
CA CYS A 120 -0.92 -9.06 6.97
C CYS A 120 -0.02 -9.34 8.17
N GLU A 121 -0.46 -8.97 9.37
CA GLU A 121 0.30 -9.17 10.62
C GLU A 121 0.41 -10.65 11.01
N LYS A 122 -0.50 -11.48 10.50
CA LYS A 122 -0.61 -12.92 10.78
C LYS A 122 0.19 -13.79 9.81
N PHE A 123 0.91 -13.17 8.88
CA PHE A 123 1.69 -13.90 7.89
C PHE A 123 3.01 -14.36 8.51
N ARG A 124 3.41 -15.59 8.17
CA ARG A 124 4.68 -16.22 8.55
C ARG A 124 5.45 -16.60 7.27
N PRO A 125 6.22 -15.68 6.66
CA PRO A 125 7.00 -15.95 5.47
C PRO A 125 8.07 -16.99 5.76
N LEU A 126 8.32 -17.84 4.76
CA LEU A 126 9.33 -18.89 4.84
C LEU A 126 10.71 -18.32 4.52
N LEU A 127 11.74 -18.64 5.31
CA LEU A 127 13.10 -18.12 5.10
C LEU A 127 13.62 -18.41 3.67
N ASP A 128 13.33 -19.62 3.17
CA ASP A 128 13.69 -20.06 1.82
C ASP A 128 12.55 -19.88 0.79
N GLY A 129 11.55 -19.07 1.12
CA GLY A 129 10.46 -18.73 0.22
C GLY A 129 10.93 -17.92 -0.99
N PRO A 130 10.22 -17.99 -2.14
CA PRO A 130 10.57 -17.27 -3.37
C PRO A 130 10.19 -15.76 -3.31
N HIS A 131 10.57 -15.08 -2.23
CA HIS A 131 10.25 -13.67 -1.96
C HIS A 131 10.90 -12.72 -2.95
N GLU A 132 12.16 -12.96 -3.33
CA GLU A 132 12.88 -12.16 -4.33
C GLU A 132 12.24 -12.23 -5.72
N LYS A 133 11.83 -13.43 -6.14
CA LYS A 133 11.12 -13.65 -7.41
C LYS A 133 9.82 -12.85 -7.43
N PHE A 134 9.09 -12.83 -6.32
CA PHE A 134 7.88 -12.02 -6.20
C PHE A 134 8.18 -10.52 -6.20
N LEU A 135 9.20 -10.06 -5.47
CA LEU A 135 9.62 -8.66 -5.45
C LEU A 135 9.95 -8.13 -6.85
N ASN A 136 10.75 -8.89 -7.60
CA ASN A 136 11.13 -8.56 -8.98
C ASN A 136 9.89 -8.45 -9.88
N SER A 137 8.91 -9.34 -9.71
CA SER A 137 7.65 -9.29 -10.46
C SER A 137 6.84 -8.01 -10.19
N LEU A 138 6.86 -7.49 -8.95
CA LEU A 138 6.16 -6.27 -8.58
C LEU A 138 6.80 -5.02 -9.20
N TYR A 139 8.13 -4.97 -9.30
CA TYR A 139 8.82 -3.88 -10.01
C TYR A 139 8.54 -3.90 -11.51
N VAL A 140 8.57 -5.07 -12.15
CA VAL A 140 8.21 -5.21 -13.57
C VAL A 140 6.76 -4.75 -13.82
N GLU A 141 5.84 -5.11 -12.92
CA GLU A 141 4.44 -4.67 -12.99
C GLU A 141 4.31 -3.15 -12.82
N LYS A 142 5.02 -2.56 -11.86
CA LYS A 142 5.02 -1.11 -11.62
C LYS A 142 5.52 -0.34 -12.85
N ASP A 143 6.62 -0.79 -13.45
CA ASP A 143 7.18 -0.17 -14.67
C ASP A 143 6.24 -0.29 -15.87
N ALA A 144 5.60 -1.44 -16.05
CA ALA A 144 4.61 -1.65 -17.12
C ALA A 144 3.41 -0.70 -16.96
N ARG A 145 2.89 -0.53 -15.74
CA ARG A 145 1.79 0.40 -15.43
C ARG A 145 2.19 1.86 -15.70
N LEU A 146 3.40 2.25 -15.32
CA LEU A 146 3.92 3.59 -15.55
C LEU A 146 4.04 3.88 -17.05
N LYS A 147 4.59 2.93 -17.84
CA LYS A 147 4.71 3.06 -19.31
C LYS A 147 3.36 3.15 -20.01
N ALA A 148 2.37 2.36 -19.58
CA ALA A 148 1.04 2.32 -20.20
C ALA A 148 0.19 3.56 -19.90
N THR A 149 0.23 4.07 -18.66
CA THR A 149 -0.69 5.13 -18.20
C THR A 149 -0.05 6.51 -18.04
N LYS A 150 1.29 6.59 -17.98
CA LYS A 150 2.06 7.81 -17.66
C LYS A 150 1.63 8.49 -16.34
N SER A 151 0.94 7.78 -15.45
CA SER A 151 0.42 8.31 -14.19
C SER A 151 1.19 7.72 -13.02
N GLU A 152 2.00 8.55 -12.35
CA GLU A 152 2.76 8.15 -11.16
C GLU A 152 1.86 7.70 -10.01
N GLN A 153 0.73 8.42 -9.80
CA GLN A 153 -0.25 8.08 -8.76
C GLN A 153 -0.88 6.69 -8.97
N TYR A 154 -1.06 6.28 -10.22
CA TYR A 154 -1.59 4.95 -10.53
C TYR A 154 -0.51 3.88 -10.36
N ALA A 155 0.71 4.16 -10.79
CA ALA A 155 1.85 3.25 -10.63
C ALA A 155 2.20 3.00 -9.15
N SER A 156 2.07 4.00 -8.28
CA SER A 156 2.41 3.91 -6.85
C SER A 156 1.38 3.18 -5.98
N THR A 157 0.29 2.68 -6.55
CA THR A 157 -0.81 2.02 -5.81
C THR A 157 -0.38 0.76 -5.04
N LYS A 158 0.72 0.11 -5.46
CA LYS A 158 1.28 -1.09 -4.81
C LYS A 158 2.56 -0.80 -4.01
N ASP A 159 2.94 0.45 -3.78
CA ASP A 159 4.22 0.78 -3.12
C ASP A 159 4.31 0.25 -1.69
N THR A 160 3.20 0.25 -0.95
CA THR A 160 3.15 -0.37 0.39
C THR A 160 3.42 -1.87 0.36
N LEU A 161 2.96 -2.56 -0.68
CA LEU A 161 3.23 -3.99 -0.86
C LEU A 161 4.69 -4.23 -1.21
N ILE A 162 5.25 -3.44 -2.13
CA ILE A 162 6.67 -3.52 -2.50
C ILE A 162 7.55 -3.36 -1.26
N LEU A 163 7.32 -2.31 -0.46
CA LEU A 163 8.05 -2.07 0.79
C LEU A 163 7.94 -3.23 1.79
N ALA A 164 6.76 -3.87 1.88
CA ALA A 164 6.56 -5.03 2.75
C ALA A 164 7.36 -6.25 2.30
N VAL A 165 7.39 -6.52 0.98
CA VAL A 165 8.15 -7.63 0.41
C VAL A 165 9.65 -7.36 0.47
N GLU A 166 10.10 -6.14 0.20
CA GLU A 166 11.51 -5.72 0.36
C GLU A 166 11.99 -5.97 1.79
N TRP A 167 11.16 -5.61 2.78
CA TRP A 167 11.48 -5.87 4.19
C TRP A 167 11.65 -7.37 4.45
N VAL A 168 10.75 -8.22 3.94
CA VAL A 168 10.87 -9.68 4.12
C VAL A 168 12.13 -10.22 3.45
N VAL A 169 12.45 -9.78 2.24
CA VAL A 169 13.68 -10.19 1.53
C VAL A 169 14.92 -9.80 2.32
N GLN A 170 14.99 -8.55 2.81
CA GLN A 170 16.11 -8.08 3.62
C GLN A 170 16.24 -8.89 4.92
N ALA A 171 15.15 -9.06 5.65
CA ALA A 171 15.16 -9.83 6.89
C ALA A 171 15.54 -11.30 6.67
N CYS A 172 15.08 -11.94 5.58
CA CYS A 172 15.52 -13.29 5.23
C CYS A 172 17.02 -13.33 4.88
N ALA A 173 17.54 -12.32 4.19
CA ALA A 173 18.96 -12.23 3.85
C ALA A 173 19.83 -12.03 5.10
N ASP A 174 19.41 -11.16 6.02
CA ASP A 174 20.09 -10.89 7.29
C ASP A 174 20.15 -12.17 8.14
N MET A 175 19.03 -12.90 8.28
CA MET A 175 18.99 -14.18 9.02
C MET A 175 19.87 -15.27 8.39
N LYS A 176 20.05 -15.27 7.06
CA LYS A 176 20.96 -16.21 6.37
C LYS A 176 22.43 -15.86 6.54
N GLN A 177 22.74 -14.59 6.81
CA GLN A 177 24.12 -14.09 7.02
C GLN A 177 24.59 -14.22 8.47
N GLU A 178 23.70 -14.56 9.41
CA GLU A 178 24.01 -14.87 10.82
C GLU A 178 24.04 -16.39 11.12
N PRO A 179 24.84 -17.26 10.44
CA PRO A 179 25.00 -18.62 10.92
C PRO A 179 25.99 -18.66 12.11
N GLU A 180 25.52 -19.24 13.23
CA GLU A 180 26.25 -19.77 14.39
C GLU A 180 26.87 -18.80 15.44
N GLU A 181 26.07 -18.43 16.45
CA GLU A 181 26.53 -18.44 17.86
C GLU A 181 25.55 -19.26 18.72
N GLN A 182 25.61 -20.59 18.59
CA GLN A 182 25.48 -21.59 19.67
C GLN A 182 25.51 -23.04 19.15
#